data_AF-A0A3M0WXX5-F1
#
_entry.id   AF-A0A3M0WXX5-F1
#
_cell.length_a   1.000
_cell.length_b   1.000
_cell.length_c   1.000
_cell.angle_alpha   90.00
_cell.angle_beta   90.00
_cell.angle_gamma   90.00
#
_symmetry.space_group_name_H-M   'P 1'
#
loop_
_entity.id
_entity.type
_entity.pdbx_description
1 polymer ?
#
loop_
_entity_poly.entity_id
_entity_poly.type
_entity_poly.pdbx_seq_one_letter_code
_entity_poly.pdbx_strand_id
1 'polypeptide(L)'
;MGYFEHTGRKICLLSATPNSHVISYLNQLFGDNWQHISPDNEPPESANLPTIPTLAPLTLTLTSDKLEDWGKAYTDNLKIWLNQGEDGAIISDSLRRVNRLYAQLRRPLTEPNIGRITGPEPETARQAATGKPLILATPTVDIGYNFKKLGKTRQNIDFLVCEARFGDDLIQRIGRAGRVLGKTETDTPSRAIALLKEGALDALRSYNGQTLTRAQFKAIIQDRQDVLPHKHNLTGYIRTHAITEIFYPLYRTHLDTPLPEEKEALEELYRDLCQLFGVRGGSFQSLSGYFRKFYYRQKWLRESQKGIQFNLETAIHTADWFKFRGDDEYDPQDLLPYLQEETVLAYPEQQTELRRFVEEQVQLTRSLFNFRGSFQGPTAVFHDPDHLHSTETINSHDIFHIIETYHVQWLTGRNDFIQLCGETELRGDFYGRIHAHRDTPLRLELHHTTDMEEDRFKAAYEGRPVAITSLELVAKDHNGGIVPLDDRIRHSLRDQ
;
A
#
# COMPACT_ATOMS: atom_id res chain seq x y z
N MET A 1 -2.90 33.03 -6.05
CA MET A 1 -4.21 32.50 -5.61
C MET A 1 -5.42 33.08 -6.40
N GLY A 2 -5.28 33.49 -7.67
CA GLY A 2 -6.33 34.25 -8.37
C GLY A 2 -7.62 33.49 -8.75
N TYR A 3 -7.63 32.16 -8.77
CA TYR A 3 -8.80 31.39 -9.20
C TYR A 3 -10.03 31.58 -8.28
N PHE A 4 -9.81 31.67 -6.96
CA PHE A 4 -10.89 31.82 -5.97
C PHE A 4 -11.26 33.29 -5.74
N GLU A 5 -10.27 34.18 -5.72
CA GLU A 5 -10.44 35.60 -5.43
C GLU A 5 -11.20 36.34 -6.54
N HIS A 6 -10.89 36.08 -7.82
CA HIS A 6 -11.51 36.81 -8.93
C HIS A 6 -12.94 36.38 -9.26
N THR A 7 -13.38 35.21 -8.78
CA THR A 7 -14.67 34.62 -9.17
C THR A 7 -15.66 34.45 -8.02
N GLY A 8 -15.28 34.80 -6.78
CA GLY A 8 -16.14 34.65 -5.59
C GLY A 8 -16.51 33.20 -5.28
N ARG A 9 -15.74 32.23 -5.78
CA ARG A 9 -16.04 30.80 -5.63
C ARG A 9 -15.70 30.33 -4.22
N LYS A 10 -16.64 29.62 -3.60
CA LYS A 10 -16.44 28.94 -2.30
C LYS A 10 -16.24 27.45 -2.54
N ILE A 11 -15.35 26.83 -1.77
CA ILE A 11 -15.17 25.38 -1.74
C ILE A 11 -15.69 24.85 -0.42
N CYS A 12 -16.39 23.71 -0.46
CA CYS A 12 -16.69 22.90 0.70
C CYS A 12 -15.93 21.57 0.57
N LEU A 13 -15.04 21.29 1.54
CA LEU A 13 -14.32 20.03 1.63
C LEU A 13 -14.99 19.16 2.69
N LEU A 14 -15.44 17.97 2.30
CA LEU A 14 -16.11 17.03 3.18
C LEU A 14 -15.19 15.85 3.48
N SER A 15 -14.93 15.58 4.76
CA SER A 15 -14.14 14.42 5.21
C SER A 15 -14.76 13.84 6.47
N ALA A 16 -14.89 12.51 6.53
CA ALA A 16 -15.43 11.81 7.69
C ALA A 16 -14.44 11.77 8.87
N THR A 17 -13.14 11.77 8.58
CA THR A 17 -12.07 11.70 9.58
C THR A 17 -10.87 12.52 9.09
N PRO A 18 -10.94 13.86 9.11
CA PRO A 18 -9.82 14.70 8.70
C PRO A 18 -8.64 14.48 9.65
N ASN A 19 -7.46 14.21 9.09
CA ASN A 19 -6.21 14.11 9.85
C ASN A 19 -5.82 15.52 10.32
N SER A 20 -5.31 15.64 11.56
CA SER A 20 -4.84 16.91 12.13
C SER A 20 -3.77 17.59 11.26
N HIS A 21 -2.94 16.82 10.56
CA HIS A 21 -1.98 17.37 9.59
C HIS A 21 -2.65 18.06 8.41
N VAL A 22 -3.76 17.52 7.90
CA VAL A 22 -4.53 18.17 6.81
C VAL A 22 -5.15 19.45 7.32
N ILE A 23 -5.69 19.45 8.54
CA ILE A 23 -6.24 20.66 9.17
C ILE A 23 -5.13 21.72 9.34
N SER A 24 -3.96 21.33 9.85
CA SER A 24 -2.81 22.22 9.98
C SER A 24 -2.37 22.80 8.63
N TYR A 25 -2.41 21.98 7.57
CA TYR A 25 -2.06 22.40 6.23
C TYR A 25 -3.06 23.40 5.65
N LEU A 26 -4.37 23.17 5.85
CA LEU A 26 -5.41 24.11 5.44
C LEU A 26 -5.33 25.43 6.24
N ASN A 27 -5.04 25.36 7.54
CA ASN A 27 -4.77 26.54 8.37
C ASN A 27 -3.58 27.35 7.84
N GLN A 28 -2.50 26.69 7.44
CA GLN A 28 -1.34 27.37 6.87
C GLN A 28 -1.64 28.03 5.52
N LEU A 29 -2.40 27.34 4.65
CA LEU A 29 -2.72 27.83 3.31
C LEU A 29 -3.72 28.98 3.30
N PHE A 30 -4.78 28.85 4.09
CA PHE A 30 -5.94 29.73 3.99
C PHE A 30 -6.05 30.69 5.17
N GLY A 31 -5.38 30.43 6.29
CA GLY A 31 -5.45 31.26 7.49
C GLY A 31 -6.90 31.46 7.94
N ASP A 32 -7.35 32.71 7.98
CA ASP A 32 -8.73 33.08 8.35
C ASP A 32 -9.73 32.94 7.18
N ASN A 33 -9.28 32.62 5.97
CA ASN A 33 -10.13 32.49 4.77
C ASN A 33 -10.80 31.11 4.64
N TRP A 34 -10.76 30.28 5.66
CA TRP A 34 -11.50 29.01 5.71
C TRP A 34 -12.01 28.74 7.13
N GLN A 35 -13.01 27.85 7.23
CA GLN A 35 -13.57 27.43 8.51
C GLN A 35 -13.64 25.90 8.57
N HIS A 36 -13.14 25.34 9.66
CA HIS A 36 -13.32 23.93 9.97
C HIS A 36 -14.58 23.74 10.83
N ILE A 37 -15.54 22.96 10.31
CA ILE A 37 -16.76 22.59 11.03
C ILE A 37 -16.75 21.08 11.27
N SER A 38 -17.02 20.69 12.50
CA SER A 38 -17.03 19.33 13.01
C SER A 38 -18.07 19.19 14.13
N PRO A 39 -18.43 17.96 14.54
CA PRO A 39 -19.36 17.76 15.66
C PRO A 39 -18.88 18.37 16.99
N ASP A 40 -17.57 18.58 17.13
CA ASP A 40 -16.96 19.13 18.35
C ASP A 40 -16.93 20.68 18.36
N ASN A 41 -17.28 21.34 17.25
CA ASN A 41 -17.25 22.79 17.11
C ASN A 41 -18.36 23.32 16.19
N GLU A 42 -19.56 22.75 16.29
CA GLU A 42 -20.70 23.22 15.52
C GLU A 42 -21.02 24.69 15.84
N PRO A 43 -21.49 25.49 14.86
CA PRO A 43 -21.89 26.86 15.09
C PRO A 43 -23.02 26.95 16.13
N PRO A 44 -23.05 27.94 17.04
CA PRO A 44 -24.13 28.06 18.03
C PRO A 44 -25.54 28.08 17.42
N GLU A 45 -25.67 28.54 16.18
CA GLU A 45 -26.91 28.56 15.41
C GLU A 45 -27.46 27.15 15.10
N SER A 46 -26.61 26.10 15.13
CA SER A 46 -27.03 24.71 14.91
C SER A 46 -27.67 24.07 16.14
N ALA A 47 -27.48 24.63 17.33
CA ALA A 47 -27.86 23.99 18.60
C ALA A 47 -29.36 23.66 18.71
N ASN A 48 -30.21 24.42 18.03
CA ASN A 48 -31.66 24.23 18.02
C ASN A 48 -32.18 23.50 16.78
N LEU A 49 -31.30 23.05 15.88
CA LEU A 49 -31.71 22.31 14.71
C LEU A 49 -32.12 20.88 15.10
N PRO A 50 -33.15 20.31 14.45
CA PRO A 50 -33.51 18.92 14.66
C PRO A 50 -32.32 18.00 14.37
N THR A 51 -32.00 17.12 15.32
CA THR A 51 -30.98 16.09 15.13
C THR A 51 -31.62 14.83 14.58
N ILE A 52 -30.94 14.19 13.62
CA ILE A 52 -31.37 12.91 13.05
C ILE A 52 -30.30 11.88 13.41
N PRO A 53 -30.67 10.73 14.02
CA PRO A 53 -29.70 9.69 14.31
C PRO A 53 -29.11 9.15 13.01
N THR A 54 -27.78 9.17 12.94
CA THR A 54 -27.03 8.60 11.81
C THR A 54 -26.56 7.18 12.11
N LEU A 55 -26.45 6.84 13.41
CA LEU A 55 -25.98 5.56 13.92
C LEU A 55 -26.86 5.07 15.07
N ALA A 56 -27.21 3.78 15.06
CA ALA A 56 -27.87 3.09 16.15
C ALA A 56 -26.87 2.78 17.30
N PRO A 57 -27.38 2.46 18.51
CA PRO A 57 -26.57 1.89 19.58
C PRO A 57 -25.83 0.63 19.11
N LEU A 58 -24.67 0.36 19.70
CA LEU A 58 -23.85 -0.78 19.33
C LEU A 58 -23.25 -1.46 20.56
N THR A 59 -23.37 -2.78 20.62
CA THR A 59 -22.63 -3.62 21.57
C THR A 59 -21.30 -4.04 20.95
N LEU A 60 -20.19 -3.70 21.59
CA LEU A 60 -18.84 -4.05 21.13
C LEU A 60 -18.27 -5.20 21.97
N THR A 61 -17.90 -6.29 21.31
CA THR A 61 -17.14 -7.40 21.90
C THR A 61 -15.71 -7.33 21.37
N LEU A 62 -14.73 -7.50 22.25
CA LEU A 62 -13.31 -7.56 21.89
C LEU A 62 -12.77 -8.97 22.19
N THR A 63 -12.00 -9.54 21.28
CA THR A 63 -11.34 -10.84 21.48
C THR A 63 -9.96 -10.86 20.82
N SER A 64 -9.09 -11.76 21.25
CA SER A 64 -7.78 -12.04 20.64
C SER A 64 -7.80 -13.24 19.68
N ASP A 65 -8.98 -13.81 19.40
CA ASP A 65 -9.13 -14.92 18.48
C ASP A 65 -8.63 -14.57 17.07
N LYS A 66 -8.06 -15.55 16.38
CA LYS A 66 -7.82 -15.47 14.94
C LYS A 66 -9.15 -15.60 14.21
N LEU A 67 -9.27 -14.91 13.07
CA LEU A 67 -10.51 -14.87 12.31
C LEU A 67 -11.05 -16.26 11.94
N GLU A 68 -10.17 -17.17 11.52
CA GLU A 68 -10.56 -18.52 11.15
C GLU A 68 -11.06 -19.34 12.35
N ASP A 69 -10.38 -19.23 13.48
CA ASP A 69 -10.76 -19.90 14.73
C ASP A 69 -12.09 -19.37 15.26
N TRP A 70 -12.26 -18.04 15.26
CA TRP A 70 -13.51 -17.37 15.56
C TRP A 70 -14.63 -17.84 14.62
N GLY A 71 -14.39 -17.82 13.31
CA GLY A 71 -15.37 -18.27 12.32
C GLY A 71 -15.83 -19.70 12.52
N LYS A 72 -14.91 -20.58 12.94
CA LYS A 72 -15.21 -21.98 13.28
C LYS A 72 -16.09 -22.08 14.51
N ALA A 73 -15.72 -21.38 15.58
CA ALA A 73 -16.46 -21.41 16.84
C ALA A 73 -17.87 -20.81 16.71
N TYR A 74 -18.05 -19.80 15.85
CA TYR A 74 -19.30 -19.06 15.71
C TYR A 74 -20.13 -19.43 14.48
N THR A 75 -19.80 -20.51 13.76
CA THR A 75 -20.53 -20.93 12.55
C THR A 75 -22.03 -21.12 12.81
N ASP A 76 -22.41 -21.74 13.93
CA ASP A 76 -23.83 -21.95 14.23
C ASP A 76 -24.55 -20.68 14.70
N ASN A 77 -23.85 -19.78 15.41
CA ASN A 77 -24.38 -18.45 15.72
C ASN A 77 -24.65 -17.64 14.45
N LEU A 78 -23.73 -17.67 13.48
CA LEU A 78 -23.94 -17.02 12.19
C LEU A 78 -25.19 -17.55 11.49
N LYS A 79 -25.43 -18.87 11.48
CA LYS A 79 -26.68 -19.44 10.93
C LYS A 79 -27.90 -18.90 11.65
N ILE A 80 -27.88 -18.85 12.98
CA ILE A 80 -29.00 -18.35 13.78
C ILE A 80 -29.30 -16.90 13.43
N TRP A 81 -28.28 -16.04 13.39
CA TRP A 81 -28.44 -14.61 13.06
C TRP A 81 -29.00 -14.42 11.65
N LEU A 82 -28.45 -15.13 10.66
CA LEU A 82 -28.93 -15.05 9.27
C LEU A 82 -30.38 -15.55 9.13
N ASN A 83 -30.74 -16.63 9.84
CA ASN A 83 -32.11 -17.16 9.86
C ASN A 83 -33.11 -16.22 10.57
N GLN A 84 -32.63 -15.38 11.48
CA GLN A 84 -33.41 -14.30 12.11
C GLN A 84 -33.53 -13.06 11.21
N GLY A 85 -33.00 -13.12 9.99
CA GLY A 85 -33.00 -12.01 9.04
C GLY A 85 -32.03 -10.90 9.43
N GLU A 86 -31.00 -11.20 10.23
CA GLU A 86 -29.90 -10.26 10.48
C GLU A 86 -28.90 -10.30 9.33
N ASP A 87 -28.49 -9.12 8.86
CA ASP A 87 -27.43 -8.97 7.86
C ASP A 87 -26.12 -8.61 8.54
N GLY A 88 -25.00 -9.12 8.03
CA GLY A 88 -23.71 -8.84 8.62
C GLY A 88 -22.54 -8.75 7.67
N ALA A 89 -21.43 -8.27 8.21
CA ALA A 89 -20.17 -8.09 7.50
C ALA A 89 -19.01 -8.67 8.31
N ILE A 90 -18.04 -9.28 7.63
CA ILE A 90 -16.77 -9.72 8.19
C ILE A 90 -15.66 -9.05 7.41
N ILE A 91 -14.83 -8.25 8.08
CA ILE A 91 -13.79 -7.42 7.45
C ILE A 91 -12.42 -7.82 7.99
N SER A 92 -11.51 -8.21 7.11
CA SER A 92 -10.14 -8.54 7.50
C SER A 92 -9.11 -7.88 6.61
N ASP A 93 -7.99 -7.48 7.22
CA ASP A 93 -6.83 -6.92 6.53
C ASP A 93 -6.11 -7.91 5.62
N SER A 94 -6.53 -9.17 5.60
CA SER A 94 -5.87 -10.25 4.88
C SER A 94 -6.84 -10.94 3.92
N LEU A 95 -6.56 -10.78 2.62
CA LEU A 95 -7.25 -11.51 1.55
C LEU A 95 -7.25 -13.03 1.82
N ARG A 96 -6.12 -13.57 2.28
CA ARG A 96 -5.99 -14.98 2.64
C ARG A 96 -7.00 -15.39 3.71
N ARG A 97 -7.07 -14.65 4.82
CA ARG A 97 -7.96 -14.99 5.95
C ARG A 97 -9.42 -14.92 5.51
N VAL A 98 -9.77 -13.90 4.73
CA VAL A 98 -11.11 -13.77 4.11
C VAL A 98 -11.44 -14.98 3.25
N ASN A 99 -10.54 -15.38 2.35
CA ASN A 99 -10.76 -16.50 1.44
C ASN A 99 -10.89 -17.85 2.17
N ARG A 100 -10.02 -18.10 3.16
CA ARG A 100 -10.12 -19.30 3.99
C ARG A 100 -11.42 -19.35 4.76
N LEU A 101 -11.82 -18.24 5.38
CA LEU A 101 -13.08 -18.16 6.10
C LEU A 101 -14.27 -18.36 5.13
N TYR A 102 -14.22 -17.78 3.94
CA TYR A 102 -15.25 -17.98 2.92
C TYR A 102 -15.36 -19.46 2.53
N ALA A 103 -14.25 -20.12 2.22
CA ALA A 103 -14.22 -21.55 1.89
C ALA A 103 -14.77 -22.43 3.02
N GLN A 104 -14.50 -22.05 4.28
CA GLN A 104 -15.03 -22.72 5.46
C GLN A 104 -16.54 -22.50 5.65
N LEU A 105 -17.03 -21.28 5.43
CA LEU A 105 -18.41 -20.89 5.70
C LEU A 105 -19.37 -21.15 4.53
N ARG A 106 -18.89 -21.23 3.28
CA ARG A 106 -19.76 -21.37 2.10
C ARG A 106 -20.67 -22.60 2.15
N ARG A 107 -20.13 -23.73 2.60
CA ARG A 107 -20.88 -25.00 2.71
C ARG A 107 -21.92 -24.96 3.83
N PRO A 108 -21.59 -24.57 5.08
CA PRO A 108 -22.58 -24.53 6.16
C PRO A 108 -23.61 -23.40 6.03
N LEU A 109 -23.30 -22.28 5.37
CA LEU A 109 -24.21 -21.13 5.25
C LEU A 109 -25.00 -21.08 3.94
N THR A 110 -24.59 -21.85 2.92
CA THR A 110 -25.10 -21.84 1.54
C THR A 110 -24.78 -20.55 0.77
N GLU A 111 -24.54 -20.66 -0.53
CA GLU A 111 -24.15 -19.55 -1.42
C GLU A 111 -25.16 -18.38 -1.48
N PRO A 112 -26.48 -18.57 -1.34
CA PRO A 112 -27.42 -17.45 -1.27
C PRO A 112 -27.18 -16.51 -0.09
N ASN A 113 -26.63 -17.02 1.02
CA ASN A 113 -26.49 -16.26 2.26
C ASN A 113 -25.12 -15.60 2.42
N ILE A 114 -24.13 -15.96 1.60
CA ILE A 114 -22.76 -15.49 1.76
C ILE A 114 -22.20 -14.92 0.45
N GLY A 115 -21.64 -13.71 0.54
CA GLY A 115 -20.94 -13.04 -0.54
C GLY A 115 -19.50 -12.71 -0.15
N ARG A 116 -18.65 -12.51 -1.15
CA ARG A 116 -17.27 -12.05 -0.98
C ARG A 116 -17.07 -10.76 -1.77
N ILE A 117 -16.47 -9.76 -1.13
CA ILE A 117 -16.14 -8.47 -1.73
C ILE A 117 -14.66 -8.18 -1.45
N THR A 118 -13.80 -8.71 -2.31
CA THR A 118 -12.35 -8.56 -2.22
C THR A 118 -11.78 -7.93 -3.48
N GLY A 119 -10.53 -7.47 -3.43
CA GLY A 119 -9.83 -6.90 -4.59
C GLY A 119 -9.88 -7.78 -5.86
N PRO A 120 -9.63 -9.10 -5.75
CA PRO A 120 -9.63 -10.01 -6.92
C PRO A 120 -11.02 -10.42 -7.43
N GLU A 121 -12.11 -9.99 -6.79
CA GLU A 121 -13.45 -10.33 -7.26
C GLU A 121 -13.88 -9.43 -8.42
N PRO A 122 -14.43 -9.99 -9.51
CA PRO A 122 -14.98 -9.22 -10.62
C PRO A 122 -15.99 -8.19 -10.15
N GLU A 123 -16.12 -7.08 -10.87
CA GLU A 123 -17.06 -6.03 -10.51
C GLU A 123 -18.51 -6.53 -10.42
N THR A 124 -18.94 -7.35 -11.37
CA THR A 124 -20.28 -7.96 -11.39
C THR A 124 -20.52 -8.85 -10.18
N ALA A 125 -19.54 -9.68 -9.81
CA ALA A 125 -19.59 -10.53 -8.62
C ALA A 125 -19.65 -9.70 -7.33
N ARG A 126 -18.85 -8.63 -7.24
CA ARG A 126 -18.88 -7.69 -6.10
C ARG A 126 -20.24 -7.01 -5.98
N GLN A 127 -20.82 -6.56 -7.09
CA GLN A 127 -22.16 -5.96 -7.11
C GLN A 127 -23.22 -6.96 -6.65
N ALA A 128 -23.20 -8.20 -7.14
CA ALA A 128 -24.13 -9.25 -6.71
C ALA A 128 -23.97 -9.59 -5.21
N ALA A 129 -22.73 -9.62 -4.71
CA ALA A 129 -22.43 -9.91 -3.32
C ALA A 129 -23.01 -8.88 -2.34
N THR A 130 -23.21 -7.62 -2.75
CA THR A 130 -23.81 -6.57 -1.90
C THR A 130 -25.20 -6.92 -1.37
N GLY A 131 -25.96 -7.70 -2.13
CA GLY A 131 -27.29 -8.17 -1.76
C GLY A 131 -27.27 -9.31 -0.73
N LYS A 132 -26.15 -10.03 -0.58
CA LYS A 132 -26.05 -11.25 0.23
C LYS A 132 -26.10 -10.97 1.75
N PRO A 133 -26.87 -11.72 2.53
CA PRO A 133 -27.01 -11.50 3.97
C PRO A 133 -25.71 -11.35 4.76
N LEU A 134 -24.73 -12.23 4.53
CA LEU A 134 -23.39 -12.14 5.07
C LEU A 134 -22.40 -11.76 3.97
N ILE A 135 -21.55 -10.77 4.22
CA ILE A 135 -20.49 -10.37 3.28
C ILE A 135 -19.14 -10.47 3.97
N LEU A 136 -18.20 -11.16 3.34
CA LEU A 136 -16.79 -11.19 3.73
C LEU A 136 -15.99 -10.25 2.83
N ALA A 137 -15.16 -9.38 3.40
CA ALA A 137 -14.50 -8.33 2.63
C ALA A 137 -13.10 -7.97 3.12
N THR A 138 -12.29 -7.47 2.18
CA THR A 138 -11.04 -6.75 2.48
C THR A 138 -11.28 -5.23 2.49
N PRO A 139 -10.52 -4.44 3.27
CA PRO A 139 -10.68 -2.98 3.37
C PRO A 139 -10.56 -2.22 2.04
N THR A 140 -9.96 -2.84 1.01
CA THR A 140 -9.72 -2.25 -0.31
C THR A 140 -11.00 -1.96 -1.10
N VAL A 141 -12.14 -2.49 -0.69
CA VAL A 141 -13.42 -2.16 -1.29
C VAL A 141 -14.20 -1.27 -0.33
N ASP A 142 -14.77 -0.16 -0.80
CA ASP A 142 -15.53 0.79 0.00
C ASP A 142 -16.82 0.18 0.58
N ILE A 143 -16.65 -0.61 1.63
CA ILE A 143 -17.69 -1.35 2.36
C ILE A 143 -18.75 -0.38 2.96
N GLY A 144 -18.51 0.93 2.99
CA GLY A 144 -19.41 1.89 3.61
C GLY A 144 -20.65 2.21 2.77
N TYR A 145 -20.51 2.15 1.44
CA TYR A 145 -21.56 2.50 0.49
C TYR A 145 -22.16 1.28 -0.24
N ASN A 146 -21.45 0.16 -0.21
CA ASN A 146 -21.80 -1.02 -0.98
C ASN A 146 -22.85 -1.93 -0.30
N PHE A 147 -23.21 -1.73 0.96
CA PHE A 147 -24.16 -2.60 1.66
C PHE A 147 -25.57 -2.05 1.51
N LYS A 148 -26.14 -2.14 0.30
CA LYS A 148 -27.52 -1.70 0.04
C LYS A 148 -28.47 -2.90 0.17
N LYS A 149 -29.17 -2.98 1.30
CA LYS A 149 -30.29 -3.91 1.51
C LYS A 149 -31.58 -3.22 1.12
N LEU A 150 -32.12 -3.56 -0.05
CA LEU A 150 -33.38 -2.99 -0.54
C LEU A 150 -34.52 -3.39 0.41
N GLY A 151 -35.38 -2.44 0.77
CA GLY A 151 -36.57 -2.69 1.60
C GLY A 151 -36.30 -2.86 3.09
N LYS A 152 -35.05 -2.83 3.56
CA LYS A 152 -34.75 -2.95 5.00
C LYS A 152 -35.04 -1.65 5.73
N THR A 153 -35.92 -1.71 6.73
CA THR A 153 -36.40 -0.57 7.53
C THR A 153 -35.42 -0.09 8.58
N ARG A 154 -34.47 -0.94 8.98
CA ARG A 154 -33.39 -0.69 9.95
C ARG A 154 -32.00 -0.66 9.31
N GLN A 155 -30.93 -0.66 10.13
CA GLN A 155 -29.55 -0.70 9.67
C GLN A 155 -29.25 -1.83 8.67
N ASN A 156 -28.38 -1.55 7.70
CA ASN A 156 -28.00 -2.54 6.68
C ASN A 156 -26.98 -3.59 7.19
N ILE A 157 -26.32 -3.32 8.31
CA ILE A 157 -25.38 -4.23 8.99
C ILE A 157 -25.80 -4.31 10.45
N ASP A 158 -26.46 -5.41 10.82
CA ASP A 158 -26.88 -5.71 12.19
C ASP A 158 -25.70 -6.24 13.02
N PHE A 159 -24.82 -7.04 12.39
CA PHE A 159 -23.60 -7.53 13.03
C PHE A 159 -22.35 -7.31 12.18
N LEU A 160 -21.25 -6.96 12.83
CA LEU A 160 -19.94 -6.77 12.21
C LEU A 160 -18.89 -7.59 12.93
N VAL A 161 -18.01 -8.23 12.17
CA VAL A 161 -16.76 -8.80 12.70
C VAL A 161 -15.63 -8.09 11.98
N CYS A 162 -14.65 -7.56 12.70
CA CYS A 162 -13.52 -6.92 12.07
C CYS A 162 -12.20 -7.19 12.79
N GLU A 163 -11.16 -7.43 12.03
CA GLU A 163 -9.80 -7.26 12.53
C GLU A 163 -9.47 -5.75 12.54
N ALA A 164 -8.58 -5.30 13.41
CA ALA A 164 -8.01 -3.97 13.32
C ALA A 164 -6.59 -3.94 13.87
N ARG A 165 -5.63 -3.51 13.03
CA ARG A 165 -4.24 -3.31 13.45
C ARG A 165 -4.00 -1.90 14.01
N PHE A 166 -4.78 -0.93 13.56
CA PHE A 166 -4.61 0.49 13.88
C PHE A 166 -5.87 1.02 14.57
N GLY A 167 -5.72 2.02 15.44
CA GLY A 167 -6.83 2.63 16.17
C GLY A 167 -7.86 3.26 15.23
N ASP A 168 -7.40 3.97 14.20
CA ASP A 168 -8.28 4.59 13.20
C ASP A 168 -9.08 3.57 12.41
N ASP A 169 -8.45 2.44 12.06
CA ASP A 169 -9.10 1.33 11.35
C ASP A 169 -10.21 0.73 12.22
N LEU A 170 -9.96 0.53 13.52
CA LEU A 170 -10.96 0.02 14.46
C LEU A 170 -12.19 0.94 14.49
N ILE A 171 -11.98 2.24 14.72
CA ILE A 171 -13.06 3.24 14.80
C ILE A 171 -13.85 3.30 13.49
N GLN A 172 -13.16 3.35 12.36
CA GLN A 172 -13.80 3.43 11.05
C GLN A 172 -14.60 2.15 10.73
N ARG A 173 -14.08 0.96 11.07
CA ARG A 173 -14.74 -0.33 10.80
C ARG A 173 -16.00 -0.48 11.63
N ILE A 174 -15.93 -0.25 12.95
CA ILE A 174 -17.13 -0.35 13.81
C ILE A 174 -18.19 0.68 13.44
N GLY A 175 -17.78 1.85 12.93
CA GLY A 175 -18.69 2.89 12.40
C GLY A 175 -19.41 2.50 11.09
N ARG A 176 -19.15 1.32 10.53
CA ARG A 176 -19.91 0.76 9.41
C ARG A 176 -21.19 0.06 9.87
N ALA A 177 -21.19 -0.49 11.09
CA ALA A 177 -22.36 -1.12 11.70
C ALA A 177 -23.35 -0.05 12.20
N GLY A 178 -24.64 -0.39 12.20
CA GLY A 178 -25.67 0.47 12.78
C GLY A 178 -25.98 1.76 12.03
N ARG A 179 -25.60 1.91 10.75
CA ARG A 179 -25.99 3.12 9.97
C ARG A 179 -27.49 3.17 9.73
N VAL A 180 -28.14 4.22 10.24
CA VAL A 180 -29.61 4.38 10.23
C VAL A 180 -30.09 5.72 9.64
N LEU A 181 -29.20 6.52 9.05
CA LEU A 181 -29.61 7.74 8.37
C LEU A 181 -30.62 7.43 7.25
N GLY A 182 -31.80 8.03 7.32
CA GLY A 182 -32.90 7.81 6.38
C GLY A 182 -33.66 6.50 6.57
N LYS A 183 -33.44 5.78 7.69
CA LYS A 183 -34.19 4.57 8.07
C LYS A 183 -35.35 4.92 9.00
N THR A 184 -36.39 4.09 9.00
CA THR A 184 -37.56 4.26 9.87
C THR A 184 -37.32 3.68 11.26
N GLU A 185 -36.48 2.66 11.37
CA GLU A 185 -36.06 2.06 12.63
C GLU A 185 -34.62 2.48 12.95
N THR A 186 -34.43 3.24 14.02
CA THR A 186 -33.14 3.88 14.37
C THR A 186 -32.52 3.37 15.67
N ASP A 187 -33.31 2.73 16.54
CA ASP A 187 -32.90 2.37 17.90
C ASP A 187 -32.50 0.89 18.07
N THR A 188 -32.70 0.07 17.04
CA THR A 188 -32.35 -1.36 17.08
C THR A 188 -30.84 -1.54 17.23
N PRO A 189 -30.34 -2.10 18.35
CA PRO A 189 -28.91 -2.17 18.61
C PRO A 189 -28.20 -3.10 17.63
N SER A 190 -27.07 -2.63 17.10
CA SER A 190 -26.14 -3.47 16.32
C SER A 190 -25.12 -4.15 17.23
N ARG A 191 -24.42 -5.15 16.71
CA ARG A 191 -23.28 -5.77 17.37
C ARG A 191 -22.01 -5.66 16.54
N ALA A 192 -20.87 -5.42 17.18
CA ALA A 192 -19.57 -5.59 16.55
C ALA A 192 -18.67 -6.48 17.40
N ILE A 193 -17.89 -7.31 16.73
CA ILE A 193 -16.84 -8.15 17.31
C ILE A 193 -15.52 -7.69 16.68
N ALA A 194 -14.64 -7.10 17.49
CA ALA A 194 -13.32 -6.69 17.05
C ALA A 194 -12.26 -7.72 17.49
N LEU A 195 -11.53 -8.25 16.52
CA LEU A 195 -10.41 -9.16 16.72
C LEU A 195 -9.13 -8.33 16.82
N LEU A 196 -8.56 -8.25 18.02
CA LEU A 196 -7.42 -7.39 18.36
C LEU A 196 -6.24 -8.23 18.85
N LYS A 197 -5.04 -7.66 18.85
CA LYS A 197 -3.90 -8.28 19.54
C LYS A 197 -4.11 -8.25 21.05
N GLU A 198 -3.53 -9.22 21.77
CA GLU A 198 -3.67 -9.33 23.23
C GLU A 198 -3.31 -8.03 23.96
N GLY A 199 -2.19 -7.38 23.63
CA GLY A 199 -1.82 -6.11 24.27
C GLY A 199 -2.86 -4.98 24.09
N ALA A 200 -3.53 -4.93 22.94
CA ALA A 200 -4.62 -3.98 22.71
C ALA A 200 -5.90 -4.34 23.48
N LEU A 201 -6.20 -5.64 23.59
CA LEU A 201 -7.32 -6.15 24.39
C LEU A 201 -7.13 -5.82 25.88
N ASP A 202 -5.93 -6.06 26.40
CA ASP A 202 -5.58 -5.79 27.80
C ASP A 202 -5.71 -4.30 28.14
N ALA A 203 -5.26 -3.43 27.25
CA ALA A 203 -5.37 -1.98 27.40
C ALA A 203 -6.82 -1.46 27.44
N LEU A 204 -7.77 -2.24 26.93
CA LEU A 204 -9.20 -1.89 26.87
C LEU A 204 -10.05 -2.64 27.90
N ARG A 205 -9.46 -3.60 28.63
CA ARG A 205 -10.18 -4.49 29.56
C ARG A 205 -10.90 -3.75 30.68
N SER A 206 -10.35 -2.62 31.16
CA SER A 206 -10.95 -1.79 32.22
C SER A 206 -12.30 -1.17 31.83
N TYR A 207 -12.62 -1.13 30.54
CA TYR A 207 -13.87 -0.57 30.02
C TYR A 207 -14.95 -1.64 29.77
N ASN A 208 -14.68 -2.90 30.10
CA ASN A 208 -15.65 -3.99 29.92
C ASN A 208 -16.94 -3.73 30.72
N GLY A 209 -18.09 -3.94 30.08
CA GLY A 209 -19.42 -3.72 30.66
C GLY A 209 -19.85 -2.25 30.77
N GLN A 210 -19.02 -1.30 30.33
CA GLN A 210 -19.36 0.13 30.34
C GLN A 210 -20.11 0.55 29.07
N THR A 211 -21.00 1.53 29.22
CA THR A 211 -21.63 2.23 28.09
C THR A 211 -20.84 3.51 27.82
N LEU A 212 -20.30 3.64 26.61
CA LEU A 212 -19.48 4.78 26.19
C LEU A 212 -20.13 5.50 25.01
N THR A 213 -20.01 6.83 24.99
CA THR A 213 -20.28 7.59 23.77
C THR A 213 -19.17 7.32 22.75
N ARG A 214 -19.46 7.57 21.46
CA ARG A 214 -18.45 7.39 20.39
C ARG A 214 -17.26 8.32 20.57
N ALA A 215 -17.48 9.54 21.07
CA ALA A 215 -16.42 10.50 21.38
C ALA A 215 -15.53 9.98 22.53
N GLN A 216 -16.12 9.45 23.60
CA GLN A 216 -15.37 8.83 24.70
C GLN A 216 -14.55 7.63 24.21
N PHE A 217 -15.16 6.72 23.45
CA PHE A 217 -14.44 5.57 22.90
C PHE A 217 -13.29 5.99 21.98
N LYS A 218 -13.52 6.98 21.10
CA LYS A 218 -12.47 7.53 20.22
C LYS A 218 -11.30 8.10 21.03
N ALA A 219 -11.57 8.88 22.08
CA ALA A 219 -10.53 9.41 22.95
C ALA A 219 -9.73 8.30 23.63
N ILE A 220 -10.40 7.26 24.14
CA ILE A 220 -9.73 6.09 24.73
C ILE A 220 -8.80 5.40 23.72
N ILE A 221 -9.23 5.21 22.48
CA ILE A 221 -8.38 4.62 21.44
C ILE A 221 -7.19 5.53 21.11
N GLN A 222 -7.40 6.85 21.05
CA GLN A 222 -6.34 7.83 20.80
C GLN A 222 -5.31 7.90 21.94
N ASP A 223 -5.72 7.64 23.18
CA ASP A 223 -4.85 7.57 24.36
C ASP A 223 -4.06 6.25 24.46
N ARG A 224 -4.29 5.30 23.54
CA ARG A 224 -3.68 3.95 23.50
C ARG A 224 -2.86 3.70 22.23
N GLN A 225 -2.19 4.73 21.72
CA GLN A 225 -1.36 4.66 20.51
C GLN A 225 -0.16 3.70 20.61
N ASP A 226 0.27 3.36 21.82
CA ASP A 226 1.33 2.40 22.09
C ASP A 226 0.96 0.96 21.66
N VAL A 227 -0.32 0.59 21.79
CA VAL A 227 -0.83 -0.76 21.44
C VAL A 227 -1.77 -0.76 20.23
N LEU A 228 -2.42 0.37 19.94
CA LEU A 228 -3.28 0.61 18.77
C LEU A 228 -2.78 1.87 18.04
N PRO A 229 -1.65 1.77 17.33
CA PRO A 229 -1.05 2.94 16.68
C PRO A 229 -1.96 3.51 15.59
N HIS A 230 -1.69 4.76 15.22
CA HIS A 230 -2.23 5.33 13.99
C HIS A 230 -1.64 4.62 12.78
N LYS A 231 -2.43 4.53 11.71
CA LYS A 231 -1.94 4.03 10.42
C LYS A 231 -0.80 4.93 9.96
N HIS A 232 0.31 4.35 9.47
CA HIS A 232 1.52 5.08 9.11
C HIS A 232 1.20 6.36 8.31
N ASN A 233 1.41 7.51 8.95
CA ASN A 233 1.27 8.79 8.28
C ASN A 233 2.45 8.98 7.34
N LEU A 234 2.16 9.27 6.06
CA LEU A 234 3.18 9.58 5.05
C LEU A 234 3.99 10.85 5.37
N THR A 235 3.74 11.51 6.51
CA THR A 235 4.41 12.74 6.95
C THR A 235 5.93 12.66 6.89
N GLY A 236 6.54 11.57 7.37
CA GLY A 236 8.00 11.42 7.32
C GLY A 236 8.53 11.39 5.89
N TYR A 237 7.81 10.71 4.99
CA TYR A 237 8.14 10.65 3.56
C TYR A 237 7.89 11.97 2.84
N ILE A 238 6.74 12.63 3.10
CA ILE A 238 6.41 13.94 2.53
C ILE A 238 7.51 14.95 2.89
N ARG A 239 7.99 14.91 4.13
CA ARG A 239 9.05 15.80 4.61
C ARG A 239 10.43 15.53 4.01
N THR A 240 10.67 14.36 3.43
CA THR A 240 12.01 13.92 3.01
C THR A 240 12.15 13.77 1.49
N HIS A 241 11.16 13.18 0.82
CA HIS A 241 11.26 12.78 -0.58
C HIS A 241 10.25 13.47 -1.51
N ALA A 242 9.08 13.88 -1.01
CA ALA A 242 8.05 14.47 -1.88
C ALA A 242 8.52 15.75 -2.58
N ILE A 243 9.36 16.57 -1.93
CA ILE A 243 9.93 17.76 -2.56
C ILE A 243 10.83 17.40 -3.75
N THR A 244 11.67 16.37 -3.62
CA THR A 244 12.52 15.90 -4.72
C THR A 244 11.68 15.38 -5.88
N GLU A 245 10.59 14.68 -5.59
CA GLU A 245 9.66 14.16 -6.62
C GLU A 245 8.91 15.27 -7.35
N ILE A 246 8.35 16.23 -6.61
CA ILE A 246 7.65 17.39 -7.16
C ILE A 246 8.59 18.30 -7.95
N PHE A 247 9.86 18.38 -7.56
CA PHE A 247 10.85 19.18 -8.27
C PHE A 247 11.09 18.69 -9.69
N TYR A 248 11.00 17.38 -9.97
CA TYR A 248 11.37 16.85 -11.28
C TYR A 248 10.51 17.40 -12.44
N PRO A 249 9.16 17.44 -12.35
CA PRO A 249 8.34 18.17 -13.30
C PRO A 249 8.74 19.65 -13.46
N LEU A 250 9.00 20.36 -12.34
CA LEU A 250 9.41 21.77 -12.39
C LEU A 250 10.75 21.96 -13.11
N TYR A 251 11.70 21.07 -12.85
CA TYR A 251 13.00 21.05 -13.51
C TYR A 251 12.87 20.83 -15.01
N ARG A 252 12.03 19.88 -15.44
CA ARG A 252 11.78 19.64 -16.86
C ARG A 252 11.16 20.85 -17.54
N THR A 253 10.13 21.43 -16.94
CA THR A 253 9.52 22.67 -17.45
C THR A 253 10.54 23.79 -17.51
N HIS A 254 11.36 23.97 -16.48
CA HIS A 254 12.40 24.99 -16.44
C HIS A 254 13.46 24.85 -17.54
N LEU A 255 13.80 23.61 -17.96
CA LEU A 255 14.69 23.36 -19.10
C LEU A 255 14.05 23.78 -20.43
N ASP A 256 12.75 23.55 -20.59
CA ASP A 256 12.00 23.83 -21.81
C ASP A 256 11.52 25.29 -21.89
N THR A 257 11.50 26.01 -20.76
CA THR A 257 11.13 27.42 -20.66
C THR A 257 12.24 28.33 -21.22
N PRO A 258 11.97 29.20 -22.21
CA PRO A 258 12.96 30.11 -22.75
C PRO A 258 13.04 31.46 -22.02
N LEU A 259 11.92 31.95 -21.48
CA LEU A 259 11.82 33.29 -20.90
C LEU A 259 12.36 33.33 -19.45
N PRO A 260 13.23 34.31 -19.08
CA PRO A 260 13.75 34.43 -17.73
C PRO A 260 12.68 34.62 -16.65
N GLU A 261 11.67 35.45 -16.91
CA GLU A 261 10.58 35.73 -15.95
C GLU A 261 9.78 34.46 -15.60
N GLU A 262 9.55 33.59 -16.58
CA GLU A 262 8.87 32.31 -16.36
C GLU A 262 9.74 31.32 -15.57
N LYS A 263 11.07 31.38 -15.71
CA LYS A 263 11.99 30.60 -14.88
C LYS A 263 11.97 31.06 -13.43
N GLU A 264 11.99 32.37 -13.21
CA GLU A 264 11.87 32.95 -11.86
C GLU A 264 10.55 32.55 -11.20
N ALA A 265 9.44 32.53 -11.96
CA ALA A 265 8.15 32.06 -11.47
C ALA A 265 8.17 30.57 -11.07
N LEU A 266 8.90 29.71 -11.80
CA LEU A 266 9.07 28.29 -11.43
C LEU A 266 9.92 28.12 -10.17
N GLU A 267 10.96 28.94 -9.99
CA GLU A 267 11.75 28.95 -8.76
C GLU A 267 10.94 29.44 -7.56
N GLU A 268 10.09 30.46 -7.75
CA GLU A 268 9.17 30.95 -6.73
C GLU A 268 8.14 29.88 -6.36
N LEU A 269 7.52 29.23 -7.35
CA LEU A 269 6.62 28.10 -7.13
C LEU A 269 7.29 26.98 -6.33
N TYR A 270 8.56 26.66 -6.61
CA TYR A 270 9.31 25.68 -5.83
C TYR A 270 9.47 26.11 -4.36
N ARG A 271 9.78 27.39 -4.09
CA ARG A 271 9.88 27.91 -2.73
C ARG A 271 8.55 27.83 -1.99
N ASP A 272 7.46 28.20 -2.66
CA ASP A 272 6.11 28.11 -2.11
C ASP A 272 5.76 26.67 -1.74
N LEU A 273 6.08 25.69 -2.61
CA LEU A 273 5.88 24.27 -2.32
C LEU A 273 6.72 23.79 -1.13
N CYS A 274 7.99 24.22 -1.02
CA CYS A 274 8.82 23.89 0.14
C CYS A 274 8.25 24.46 1.45
N GLN A 275 7.78 25.71 1.42
CA GLN A 275 7.14 26.35 2.56
C GLN A 275 5.83 25.62 2.93
N LEU A 276 5.04 25.29 1.92
CA LEU A 276 3.75 24.63 2.05
C LEU A 276 3.86 23.24 2.69
N PHE A 277 4.85 22.45 2.30
CA PHE A 277 5.11 21.14 2.93
C PHE A 277 5.96 21.25 4.21
N GLY A 278 6.43 22.44 4.59
CA GLY A 278 7.26 22.67 5.77
C GLY A 278 8.62 21.96 5.70
N VAL A 279 9.21 21.87 4.51
CA VAL A 279 10.44 21.12 4.25
C VAL A 279 11.60 22.07 4.01
N ARG A 280 12.72 21.83 4.72
CA ARG A 280 14.02 22.41 4.35
C ARG A 280 14.63 21.56 3.24
N GLY A 281 14.14 21.75 2.02
CA GLY A 281 14.64 21.05 0.84
C GLY A 281 16.00 21.58 0.37
N GLY A 282 16.63 20.88 -0.57
CA GLY A 282 17.78 21.43 -1.30
C GLY A 282 17.39 22.72 -2.04
N SER A 283 18.35 23.60 -2.33
CA SER A 283 18.09 24.74 -3.19
C SER A 283 17.67 24.27 -4.59
N PHE A 284 16.97 25.12 -5.34
CA PHE A 284 16.62 24.87 -6.74
C PHE A 284 17.85 24.47 -7.55
N GLN A 285 18.99 25.13 -7.31
CA GLN A 285 20.27 24.84 -7.93
C GLN A 285 20.82 23.45 -7.55
N SER A 286 20.73 23.08 -6.27
CA SER A 286 21.21 21.77 -5.78
C SER A 286 20.42 20.62 -6.43
N LEU A 287 19.09 20.70 -6.42
CA LEU A 287 18.25 19.69 -7.05
C LEU A 287 18.39 19.69 -8.58
N SER A 288 18.59 20.85 -9.21
CA SER A 288 18.96 20.92 -10.63
C SER A 288 20.27 20.19 -10.92
N GLY A 289 21.26 20.32 -10.05
CA GLY A 289 22.52 19.56 -10.11
C GLY A 289 22.28 18.05 -10.03
N TYR A 290 21.47 17.62 -9.07
CA TYR A 290 21.08 16.21 -8.89
C TYR A 290 20.40 15.64 -10.15
N PHE A 291 19.38 16.31 -10.70
CA PHE A 291 18.66 15.80 -11.87
C PHE A 291 19.44 15.89 -13.18
N ARG A 292 20.30 16.89 -13.32
CA ARG A 292 21.26 16.96 -14.42
C ARG A 292 22.23 15.78 -14.39
N LYS A 293 22.76 15.43 -13.22
CA LYS A 293 23.62 14.25 -13.04
C LYS A 293 22.87 12.97 -13.41
N PHE A 294 21.61 12.84 -12.98
CA PHE A 294 20.74 11.73 -13.36
C PHE A 294 20.56 11.62 -14.89
N TYR A 295 20.28 12.73 -15.58
CA TYR A 295 20.15 12.74 -17.05
C TYR A 295 21.45 12.32 -17.75
N TYR A 296 22.59 12.84 -17.31
CA TYR A 296 23.89 12.47 -17.89
C TYR A 296 24.21 10.99 -17.69
N ARG A 297 23.92 10.42 -16.52
CA ARG A 297 24.07 8.97 -16.28
C ARG A 297 23.20 8.16 -17.25
N GLN A 298 21.96 8.57 -17.48
CA GLN A 298 21.08 7.90 -18.45
C GLN A 298 21.62 7.98 -19.89
N LYS A 299 22.12 9.15 -20.29
CA LYS A 299 22.74 9.35 -21.60
C LYS A 299 23.99 8.46 -21.75
N TRP A 300 24.88 8.51 -20.77
CA TRP A 300 26.12 7.72 -20.75
C TRP A 300 25.83 6.21 -20.84
N LEU A 301 24.81 5.70 -20.12
CA LEU A 301 24.43 4.27 -20.21
C LEU A 301 23.96 3.86 -21.60
N ARG A 302 23.30 4.75 -22.35
CA ARG A 302 22.87 4.50 -23.75
C ARG A 302 24.08 4.50 -24.68
N GLU A 303 24.96 5.48 -24.54
CA GLU A 303 26.13 5.64 -25.41
C GLU A 303 27.17 4.53 -25.19
N SER A 304 27.34 4.08 -23.94
CA SER A 304 28.28 3.01 -23.57
C SER A 304 27.78 1.60 -23.88
N GLN A 305 26.57 1.41 -24.45
CA GLN A 305 26.08 0.07 -24.84
C GLN A 305 27.00 -0.62 -25.86
N LYS A 306 27.70 0.15 -26.69
CA LYS A 306 28.63 -0.35 -27.71
C LYS A 306 30.09 -0.38 -27.24
N GLY A 307 30.34 -0.07 -25.97
CA GLY A 307 31.68 0.08 -25.39
C GLY A 307 31.86 1.44 -24.71
N ILE A 308 32.65 1.46 -23.63
CA ILE A 308 32.93 2.68 -22.85
C ILE A 308 33.90 3.58 -23.62
N GLN A 309 33.56 4.86 -23.73
CA GLN A 309 34.45 5.89 -24.27
C GLN A 309 35.28 6.50 -23.14
N PHE A 310 36.60 6.57 -23.28
CA PHE A 310 37.49 7.15 -22.28
C PHE A 310 37.53 8.68 -22.38
N ASN A 311 36.49 9.32 -21.88
CA ASN A 311 36.30 10.77 -21.91
C ASN A 311 35.99 11.32 -20.51
N LEU A 312 35.81 12.64 -20.43
CA LEU A 312 35.52 13.31 -19.16
C LEU A 312 34.23 12.80 -18.49
N GLU A 313 33.20 12.43 -19.27
CA GLU A 313 31.96 11.88 -18.71
C GLU A 313 32.22 10.54 -17.99
N THR A 314 33.02 9.65 -18.61
CA THR A 314 33.46 8.40 -17.97
C THR A 314 34.33 8.67 -16.74
N ALA A 315 35.22 9.67 -16.79
CA ALA A 315 36.02 10.04 -15.61
C ALA A 315 35.16 10.53 -14.44
N ILE A 316 34.10 11.31 -14.70
CA ILE A 316 33.14 11.74 -13.67
C ILE A 316 32.47 10.53 -13.02
N HIS A 317 32.03 9.55 -13.81
CA HIS A 317 31.40 8.34 -13.29
C HIS A 317 32.37 7.43 -12.54
N THR A 318 33.63 7.37 -12.98
CA THR A 318 34.68 6.59 -12.31
C THR A 318 35.07 7.21 -10.97
N ALA A 319 35.19 8.54 -10.90
CA ALA A 319 35.42 9.26 -9.65
C ALA A 319 34.27 9.04 -8.64
N ASP A 320 33.02 9.09 -9.11
CA ASP A 320 31.85 8.74 -8.29
C ASP A 320 31.91 7.29 -7.77
N TRP A 321 32.36 6.35 -8.61
CA TRP A 321 32.45 4.93 -8.28
C TRP A 321 33.52 4.64 -7.23
N PHE A 322 34.70 5.27 -7.35
CA PHE A 322 35.76 5.20 -6.35
C PHE A 322 35.30 5.79 -5.01
N LYS A 323 34.67 6.97 -5.04
CA LYS A 323 34.07 7.57 -3.85
C LYS A 323 33.02 6.66 -3.20
N PHE A 324 32.20 5.98 -4.00
CA PHE A 324 31.20 5.04 -3.49
C PHE A 324 31.82 3.83 -2.78
N ARG A 325 32.92 3.29 -3.33
CA ARG A 325 33.69 2.19 -2.76
C ARG A 325 34.46 2.54 -1.49
N GLY A 326 34.54 3.82 -1.14
CA GLY A 326 35.35 4.31 -0.01
C GLY A 326 36.82 4.45 -0.35
N ASP A 327 37.17 4.50 -1.63
CA ASP A 327 38.52 4.83 -2.09
C ASP A 327 38.74 6.37 -2.02
N ASP A 328 39.93 6.84 -2.40
CA ASP A 328 40.25 8.25 -2.45
C ASP A 328 39.28 9.04 -3.36
N GLU A 329 39.03 10.31 -3.00
CA GLU A 329 38.24 11.21 -3.85
C GLU A 329 39.14 11.81 -4.93
N TYR A 330 38.83 11.52 -6.19
CA TYR A 330 39.58 11.98 -7.35
C TYR A 330 38.86 13.13 -8.07
N ASP A 331 39.62 14.12 -8.53
CA ASP A 331 39.10 15.07 -9.52
C ASP A 331 38.95 14.35 -10.88
N PRO A 332 37.79 14.44 -11.55
CA PRO A 332 37.59 13.80 -12.86
C PRO A 332 38.61 14.22 -13.93
N GLN A 333 39.16 15.43 -13.89
CA GLN A 333 40.17 15.88 -14.84
C GLN A 333 41.51 15.19 -14.62
N ASP A 334 41.88 14.95 -13.36
CA ASP A 334 43.10 14.25 -12.99
C ASP A 334 43.00 12.75 -13.30
N LEU A 335 41.79 12.18 -13.23
CA LEU A 335 41.54 10.77 -13.51
C LEU A 335 41.47 10.46 -15.03
N LEU A 336 41.07 11.43 -15.84
CA LEU A 336 40.90 11.29 -17.30
C LEU A 336 42.10 10.63 -18.03
N PRO A 337 43.36 11.04 -17.82
CA PRO A 337 44.50 10.43 -18.51
C PRO A 337 44.75 8.97 -18.10
N TYR A 338 44.24 8.53 -16.94
CA TYR A 338 44.50 7.21 -16.39
C TYR A 338 43.36 6.21 -16.59
N LEU A 339 42.28 6.57 -17.30
CA LEU A 339 41.14 5.67 -17.45
C LEU A 339 41.49 4.33 -18.11
N GLN A 340 42.50 4.31 -18.98
CA GLN A 340 42.94 3.09 -19.67
C GLN A 340 43.97 2.26 -18.89
N GLU A 341 44.40 2.73 -17.72
CA GLU A 341 45.36 2.02 -16.88
C GLU A 341 44.74 0.76 -16.28
N GLU A 342 45.58 -0.25 -16.03
CA GLU A 342 45.18 -1.57 -15.52
C GLU A 342 44.43 -1.50 -14.19
N THR A 343 44.70 -0.48 -13.39
CA THR A 343 44.08 -0.25 -12.08
C THR A 343 42.72 0.46 -12.15
N VAL A 344 42.31 0.96 -13.33
CA VAL A 344 41.13 1.82 -13.49
C VAL A 344 40.04 1.15 -14.33
N LEU A 345 40.16 1.12 -15.66
CA LEU A 345 39.16 0.53 -16.57
C LEU A 345 39.76 -0.24 -17.77
N ALA A 346 41.02 -0.68 -17.69
CA ALA A 346 41.64 -1.45 -18.77
C ALA A 346 40.91 -2.76 -19.05
N TYR A 347 40.31 -3.39 -18.03
CA TYR A 347 39.71 -4.72 -18.15
C TYR A 347 38.19 -4.66 -18.32
N PRO A 348 37.58 -5.57 -19.12
CA PRO A 348 36.13 -5.63 -19.32
C PRO A 348 35.32 -5.77 -18.03
N GLU A 349 35.87 -6.45 -17.02
CA GLU A 349 35.23 -6.61 -15.71
C GLU A 349 35.02 -5.26 -15.01
N GLN A 350 36.07 -4.43 -14.93
CA GLN A 350 36.01 -3.09 -14.34
C GLN A 350 35.00 -2.19 -15.09
N GLN A 351 34.95 -2.31 -16.42
CA GLN A 351 34.00 -1.59 -17.26
C GLN A 351 32.55 -2.03 -16.97
N THR A 352 32.30 -3.34 -16.84
CA THR A 352 31.01 -3.88 -16.44
C THR A 352 30.61 -3.42 -15.04
N GLU A 353 31.55 -3.40 -14.09
CA GLU A 353 31.29 -2.93 -12.73
C GLU A 353 30.93 -1.43 -12.68
N LEU A 354 31.68 -0.58 -13.40
CA LEU A 354 31.35 0.83 -13.52
C LEU A 354 29.96 1.02 -14.14
N ARG A 355 29.66 0.27 -15.21
CA ARG A 355 28.34 0.34 -15.85
C ARG A 355 27.23 -0.07 -14.89
N ARG A 356 27.41 -1.18 -14.16
CA ARG A 356 26.48 -1.64 -13.11
C ARG A 356 26.27 -0.57 -12.05
N PHE A 357 27.34 0.03 -11.54
CA PHE A 357 27.24 1.12 -10.57
C PHE A 357 26.40 2.30 -11.13
N VAL A 358 26.70 2.76 -12.35
CA VAL A 358 25.93 3.86 -12.96
C VAL A 358 24.46 3.49 -13.17
N GLU A 359 24.17 2.24 -13.53
CA GLU A 359 22.81 1.71 -13.66
C GLU A 359 22.07 1.71 -12.31
N GLU A 360 22.70 1.19 -11.25
CA GLU A 360 22.16 1.22 -9.88
C GLU A 360 21.83 2.64 -9.43
N GLN A 361 22.71 3.60 -9.72
CA GLN A 361 22.49 5.01 -9.42
C GLN A 361 21.29 5.60 -10.18
N VAL A 362 21.09 5.19 -11.45
CA VAL A 362 19.92 5.60 -12.24
C VAL A 362 18.65 4.97 -11.68
N GLN A 363 18.68 3.70 -11.29
CA GLN A 363 17.51 3.01 -10.73
C GLN A 363 17.12 3.58 -9.36
N LEU A 364 18.10 3.95 -8.53
CA LEU A 364 17.87 4.65 -7.27
C LEU A 364 17.07 5.94 -7.50
N THR A 365 17.49 6.80 -8.43
CA THR A 365 16.74 8.02 -8.74
C THR A 365 15.38 7.73 -9.35
N ARG A 366 15.27 6.72 -10.23
CA ARG A 366 13.97 6.31 -10.82
C ARG A 366 12.98 5.81 -9.78
N SER A 367 13.44 5.11 -8.76
CA SER A 367 12.58 4.59 -7.68
C SER A 367 11.82 5.68 -6.93
N LEU A 368 12.33 6.92 -6.90
CA LEU A 368 11.60 8.07 -6.36
C LEU A 368 10.33 8.37 -7.15
N PHE A 369 10.32 8.08 -8.45
CA PHE A 369 9.18 8.35 -9.34
C PHE A 369 8.28 7.14 -9.56
N ASN A 370 8.71 5.97 -9.09
CA ASN A 370 7.88 4.77 -9.03
C ASN A 370 7.04 4.86 -7.76
N PHE A 371 5.86 5.49 -7.88
CA PHE A 371 4.94 5.72 -6.76
C PHE A 371 4.73 4.44 -5.94
N ARG A 372 4.69 4.55 -4.62
CA ARG A 372 4.49 3.42 -3.70
C ARG A 372 3.24 2.64 -4.08
N GLY A 373 3.42 1.38 -4.52
CA GLY A 373 2.37 0.54 -5.08
C GLY A 373 2.53 0.23 -6.58
N SER A 374 3.53 0.81 -7.25
CA SER A 374 3.88 0.52 -8.66
C SER A 374 4.80 -0.67 -8.85
N PHE A 375 5.35 -1.25 -7.77
CA PHE A 375 5.93 -2.60 -7.86
C PHE A 375 4.79 -3.57 -8.14
N GLN A 376 4.51 -3.77 -9.42
CA GLN A 376 3.77 -4.90 -9.92
C GLN A 376 4.80 -6.01 -10.01
N GLY A 377 4.92 -6.76 -8.92
CA GLY A 377 5.73 -7.96 -8.92
C GLY A 377 5.30 -8.90 -10.05
N PRO A 378 6.09 -9.95 -10.31
CA PRO A 378 5.72 -10.90 -11.34
C PRO A 378 4.28 -11.39 -11.14
N THR A 379 3.52 -11.46 -12.22
CA THR A 379 2.11 -11.81 -12.18
C THR A 379 1.93 -13.28 -12.50
N ALA A 380 1.16 -13.99 -11.67
CA ALA A 380 0.74 -15.35 -11.92
C ALA A 380 -0.66 -15.35 -12.54
N VAL A 381 -0.81 -16.01 -13.69
CA VAL A 381 -2.11 -16.44 -14.22
C VAL A 381 -2.35 -17.87 -13.73
N PHE A 382 -3.50 -18.13 -13.15
CA PHE A 382 -3.79 -19.44 -12.59
C PHE A 382 -5.21 -19.91 -12.80
N HIS A 383 -5.35 -21.23 -12.84
CA HIS A 383 -6.62 -21.93 -12.87
C HIS A 383 -7.00 -22.34 -11.44
N ASP A 384 -8.18 -21.94 -10.99
CA ASP A 384 -8.76 -22.16 -9.66
C ASP A 384 -10.17 -22.78 -9.78
N PRO A 385 -10.26 -24.10 -10.02
CA PRO A 385 -11.54 -24.77 -10.25
C PRO A 385 -12.45 -24.79 -9.01
N ASP A 386 -11.88 -24.57 -7.82
CA ASP A 386 -12.60 -24.63 -6.54
C ASP A 386 -12.97 -23.24 -6.01
N HIS A 387 -12.67 -22.17 -6.75
CA HIS A 387 -12.98 -20.78 -6.43
C HIS A 387 -12.43 -20.33 -5.06
N LEU A 388 -11.24 -20.82 -4.72
CA LEU A 388 -10.55 -20.52 -3.47
C LEU A 388 -10.10 -19.06 -3.41
N HIS A 389 -9.66 -18.49 -4.53
CA HIS A 389 -9.14 -17.13 -4.65
C HIS A 389 -10.22 -16.09 -4.95
N SER A 390 -11.04 -16.32 -5.98
CA SER A 390 -12.19 -15.49 -6.37
C SER A 390 -13.31 -16.36 -6.97
N THR A 391 -14.42 -15.77 -7.43
CA THR A 391 -15.45 -16.52 -8.18
C THR A 391 -15.05 -16.89 -9.61
N GLU A 392 -13.93 -16.38 -10.11
CA GLU A 392 -13.42 -16.71 -11.45
C GLU A 392 -12.65 -18.03 -11.42
N THR A 393 -12.81 -18.82 -12.48
CA THR A 393 -12.07 -20.08 -12.66
C THR A 393 -10.65 -19.86 -13.17
N ILE A 394 -10.42 -18.79 -13.94
CA ILE A 394 -9.09 -18.37 -14.40
C ILE A 394 -8.88 -16.93 -13.96
N ASN A 395 -7.81 -16.67 -13.22
CA ASN A 395 -7.54 -15.36 -12.64
C ASN A 395 -6.05 -15.02 -12.76
N SER A 396 -5.70 -13.77 -12.45
CA SER A 396 -4.32 -13.29 -12.36
C SER A 396 -4.10 -12.48 -11.09
N HIS A 397 -2.99 -12.72 -10.41
CA HIS A 397 -2.61 -11.98 -9.20
C HIS A 397 -1.09 -11.97 -9.03
N ASP A 398 -0.58 -11.07 -8.20
CA ASP A 398 0.80 -11.06 -7.71
C ASP A 398 1.27 -12.46 -7.26
N ILE A 399 2.42 -12.90 -7.79
CA ILE A 399 3.00 -14.23 -7.58
C ILE A 399 3.28 -14.52 -6.10
N PHE A 400 3.68 -13.52 -5.31
CA PHE A 400 4.03 -13.71 -3.91
C PHE A 400 2.82 -14.12 -3.10
N HIS A 401 1.69 -13.44 -3.31
CA HIS A 401 0.44 -13.81 -2.66
C HIS A 401 0.06 -15.27 -2.98
N ILE A 402 0.24 -15.67 -4.23
CA ILE A 402 -0.12 -17.02 -4.70
C ILE A 402 0.76 -18.09 -4.06
N ILE A 403 2.08 -17.90 -4.05
CA ILE A 403 3.04 -18.83 -3.42
C ILE A 403 2.81 -18.95 -1.92
N GLU A 404 2.66 -17.82 -1.24
CA GLU A 404 2.47 -17.77 0.21
C GLU A 404 1.20 -18.49 0.65
N THR A 405 0.15 -18.44 -0.18
CA THR A 405 -1.20 -18.79 0.25
C THR A 405 -1.68 -20.15 -0.26
N TYR A 406 -1.24 -20.59 -1.43
CA TYR A 406 -1.82 -21.75 -2.11
C TYR A 406 -0.78 -22.83 -2.43
N HIS A 407 -1.25 -24.07 -2.47
CA HIS A 407 -0.56 -25.15 -3.16
C HIS A 407 -0.82 -25.01 -4.65
N VAL A 408 0.24 -24.76 -5.41
CA VAL A 408 0.16 -24.48 -6.85
C VAL A 408 1.05 -25.45 -7.61
N GLN A 409 0.50 -26.01 -8.69
CA GLN A 409 1.28 -26.70 -9.71
C GLN A 409 1.63 -25.69 -10.80
N TRP A 410 2.91 -25.32 -10.89
CA TRP A 410 3.41 -24.43 -11.92
C TRP A 410 3.58 -25.17 -13.25
N LEU A 411 3.20 -24.50 -14.34
CA LEU A 411 3.29 -25.01 -15.71
C LEU A 411 4.44 -24.33 -16.45
N THR A 412 4.93 -24.92 -17.55
CA THR A 412 6.08 -24.40 -18.30
C THR A 412 5.81 -23.04 -18.92
N GLY A 413 4.56 -22.76 -19.30
CA GLY A 413 4.15 -21.46 -19.82
C GLY A 413 2.71 -21.43 -20.30
N ARG A 414 2.36 -20.38 -21.05
CA ARG A 414 0.98 -20.11 -21.49
C ARG A 414 0.38 -21.21 -22.37
N ASN A 415 1.18 -21.83 -23.24
CA ASN A 415 0.66 -22.85 -24.16
C ASN A 415 0.18 -24.09 -23.40
N ASP A 416 1.00 -24.59 -22.46
CA ASP A 416 0.63 -25.70 -21.58
C ASP A 416 -0.61 -25.35 -20.73
N PHE A 417 -0.68 -24.10 -20.25
CA PHE A 417 -1.84 -23.61 -19.51
C PHE A 417 -3.12 -23.67 -20.35
N ILE A 418 -3.10 -23.16 -21.59
CA ILE A 418 -4.27 -23.18 -22.47
C ILE A 418 -4.70 -24.61 -22.79
N GLN A 419 -3.75 -25.50 -23.06
CA GLN A 419 -4.04 -26.89 -23.35
C GLN A 419 -4.70 -27.62 -22.17
N LEU A 420 -4.31 -27.30 -20.94
CA LEU A 420 -4.80 -27.98 -19.73
C LEU A 420 -6.03 -27.33 -19.08
N CYS A 421 -6.12 -26.00 -19.13
CA CYS A 421 -7.08 -25.22 -18.35
C CYS A 421 -8.08 -24.43 -19.21
N GLY A 422 -7.89 -24.39 -20.52
CA GLY A 422 -8.74 -23.64 -21.46
C GLY A 422 -8.17 -22.29 -21.87
N GLU A 423 -8.79 -21.69 -22.89
CA GLU A 423 -8.36 -20.40 -23.43
C GLU A 423 -8.56 -19.25 -22.43
N THR A 424 -7.64 -18.29 -22.45
CA THR A 424 -7.73 -17.08 -21.64
C THR A 424 -7.02 -15.90 -22.31
N GLU A 425 -7.58 -14.71 -22.15
CA GLU A 425 -6.97 -13.45 -22.59
C GLU A 425 -5.93 -12.93 -21.59
N LEU A 426 -5.94 -13.44 -20.34
CA LEU A 426 -5.01 -13.01 -19.30
C LEU A 426 -3.56 -13.35 -19.65
N ARG A 427 -2.66 -12.42 -19.30
CA ARG A 427 -1.21 -12.54 -19.51
C ARG A 427 -0.49 -12.31 -18.18
N GLY A 428 0.55 -13.10 -17.95
CA GLY A 428 1.41 -12.98 -16.78
C GLY A 428 2.75 -13.68 -17.02
N ASP A 429 3.64 -13.54 -16.06
CA ASP A 429 4.99 -14.11 -16.09
C ASP A 429 4.97 -15.61 -15.77
N PHE A 430 4.01 -16.02 -14.93
CA PHE A 430 3.88 -17.40 -14.47
C PHE A 430 2.48 -17.96 -14.74
N TYR A 431 2.41 -19.26 -15.00
CA TYR A 431 1.18 -19.98 -15.26
C TYR A 431 1.08 -21.18 -14.32
N GLY A 432 -0.05 -21.35 -13.62
CA GLY A 432 -0.19 -22.44 -12.65
C GLY A 432 -1.63 -22.89 -12.39
N ARG A 433 -1.79 -23.96 -11.63
CA ARG A 433 -3.09 -24.45 -11.16
C ARG A 433 -3.11 -24.50 -9.64
N ILE A 434 -4.08 -23.81 -9.04
CA ILE A 434 -4.33 -23.86 -7.60
C ILE A 434 -5.03 -25.18 -7.27
N HIS A 435 -4.57 -25.85 -6.22
CA HIS A 435 -5.15 -27.09 -5.72
C HIS A 435 -5.81 -26.92 -4.34
N ALA A 436 -5.20 -26.14 -3.47
CA ALA A 436 -5.69 -25.95 -2.10
C ALA A 436 -5.09 -24.70 -1.45
N HIS A 437 -5.73 -24.21 -0.39
CA HIS A 437 -5.06 -23.32 0.56
C HIS A 437 -3.95 -24.08 1.28
N ARG A 438 -2.86 -23.38 1.60
CA ARG A 438 -1.87 -23.88 2.56
C ARG A 438 -2.43 -23.79 3.97
N ASP A 439 -2.16 -24.81 4.78
CA ASP A 439 -2.53 -24.80 6.20
C ASP A 439 -1.84 -23.68 6.95
N THR A 440 -0.54 -23.52 6.69
CA THR A 440 0.28 -22.43 7.20
C THR A 440 0.92 -21.71 6.02
N PRO A 441 0.83 -20.37 5.95
CA PRO A 441 1.41 -19.63 4.86
C PRO A 441 2.93 -19.76 4.85
N LEU A 442 3.51 -19.68 3.66
CA LEU A 442 4.95 -19.53 3.53
C LEU A 442 5.35 -18.11 3.90
N ARG A 443 6.55 -17.96 4.43
CA ARG A 443 7.25 -16.69 4.57
C ARG A 443 8.20 -16.55 3.38
N LEU A 444 8.01 -15.52 2.58
CA LEU A 444 8.96 -15.18 1.53
C LEU A 444 10.05 -14.27 2.07
N GLU A 445 11.29 -14.56 1.68
CA GLU A 445 12.47 -13.79 1.99
C GLU A 445 13.22 -13.48 0.70
N LEU A 446 13.83 -12.29 0.65
CA LEU A 446 14.73 -11.90 -0.42
C LEU A 446 16.15 -12.14 0.07
N HIS A 447 16.88 -13.00 -0.62
CA HIS A 447 18.27 -13.30 -0.33
C HIS A 447 19.12 -12.59 -1.37
N HIS A 448 20.06 -11.77 -0.89
CA HIS A 448 21.06 -11.15 -1.74
C HIS A 448 22.37 -11.93 -1.60
N THR A 449 22.97 -12.29 -2.72
CA THR A 449 24.29 -12.92 -2.76
C THR A 449 25.28 -11.91 -3.33
N THR A 450 26.41 -11.73 -2.65
CA THR A 450 27.50 -10.85 -3.09
C THR A 450 28.84 -11.50 -2.77
N ASP A 451 29.80 -11.31 -3.67
CA ASP A 451 31.20 -11.72 -3.47
C ASP A 451 31.99 -10.68 -2.65
N MET A 452 31.33 -9.60 -2.20
CA MET A 452 31.94 -8.59 -1.34
C MET A 452 32.08 -9.09 0.10
N GLU A 453 33.26 -8.88 0.68
CA GLU A 453 33.49 -9.04 2.12
C GLU A 453 32.50 -8.20 2.95
N GLU A 454 32.04 -8.74 4.07
CA GLU A 454 30.95 -8.18 4.87
C GLU A 454 31.23 -6.73 5.33
N ASP A 455 32.45 -6.44 5.78
CA ASP A 455 32.83 -5.09 6.22
C ASP A 455 32.82 -4.08 5.08
N ARG A 456 33.23 -4.50 3.87
CA ARG A 456 33.20 -3.66 2.68
C ARG A 456 31.76 -3.44 2.21
N PHE A 457 30.92 -4.47 2.29
CA PHE A 457 29.50 -4.34 2.00
C PHE A 457 28.84 -3.36 2.97
N LYS A 458 29.05 -3.50 4.28
CA LYS A 458 28.52 -2.56 5.28
C LYS A 458 29.00 -1.14 5.03
N ALA A 459 30.30 -0.93 4.81
CA ALA A 459 30.85 0.40 4.53
C ALA A 459 30.22 1.07 3.28
N ALA A 460 29.95 0.29 2.23
CA ALA A 460 29.40 0.79 0.98
C ALA A 460 27.87 1.01 1.05
N TYR A 461 27.13 0.13 1.72
CA TYR A 461 25.67 0.03 1.61
C TYR A 461 24.91 0.36 2.92
N GLU A 462 25.53 0.24 4.10
CA GLU A 462 24.82 0.44 5.39
C GLU A 462 24.35 1.89 5.56
N GLY A 463 23.08 2.05 5.92
CA GLY A 463 22.46 3.36 6.12
C GLY A 463 22.22 4.16 4.83
N ARG A 464 22.45 3.58 3.65
CA ARG A 464 22.28 4.24 2.34
C ARG A 464 21.18 3.57 1.52
N PRO A 465 20.37 4.34 0.77
CA PRO A 465 19.42 3.76 -0.15
C PRO A 465 20.17 3.25 -1.39
N VAL A 466 19.96 1.99 -1.74
CA VAL A 466 20.71 1.28 -2.78
C VAL A 466 19.78 0.51 -3.69
N ALA A 467 20.09 0.49 -4.99
CA ALA A 467 19.43 -0.39 -5.94
C ALA A 467 20.15 -1.74 -5.88
N ILE A 468 19.53 -2.73 -5.23
CA ILE A 468 20.11 -4.08 -5.10
C ILE A 468 19.66 -4.91 -6.28
N THR A 469 20.62 -5.46 -7.02
CA THR A 469 20.38 -6.46 -8.07
C THR A 469 20.65 -7.86 -7.51
N SER A 470 20.31 -8.91 -8.27
CA SER A 470 20.60 -10.30 -7.87
C SER A 470 19.89 -10.76 -6.60
N LEU A 471 18.64 -10.32 -6.42
CA LEU A 471 17.78 -10.83 -5.36
C LEU A 471 17.20 -12.19 -5.76
N GLU A 472 17.33 -13.16 -4.88
CA GLU A 472 16.67 -14.46 -4.99
C GLU A 472 15.50 -14.56 -4.03
N LEU A 473 14.40 -15.15 -4.50
CA LEU A 473 13.26 -15.45 -3.66
C LEU A 473 13.45 -16.79 -2.96
N VAL A 474 13.41 -16.78 -1.63
CA VAL A 474 13.43 -17.98 -0.79
C VAL A 474 12.11 -18.09 -0.04
N ALA A 475 11.49 -19.26 -0.08
CA ALA A 475 10.32 -19.54 0.72
C ALA A 475 10.68 -20.38 1.94
N LYS A 476 10.15 -20.01 3.10
CA LYS A 476 10.26 -20.75 4.35
C LYS A 476 8.89 -21.15 4.89
N ASP A 477 8.81 -22.30 5.53
CA ASP A 477 7.66 -22.66 6.34
C ASP A 477 7.69 -21.93 7.71
N HIS A 478 6.70 -22.20 8.56
CA HIS A 478 6.60 -21.59 9.88
C HIS A 478 7.68 -22.03 10.87
N ASN A 479 8.34 -23.17 10.63
CA ASN A 479 9.45 -23.67 11.41
C ASN A 479 10.80 -23.16 10.88
N GLY A 480 10.79 -22.35 9.82
CA GLY A 480 11.99 -21.83 9.16
C GLY A 480 12.62 -22.79 8.15
N GLY A 481 12.01 -23.94 7.90
CA GLY A 481 12.45 -24.90 6.89
C GLY A 481 12.30 -24.32 5.48
N ILE A 482 13.34 -24.48 4.65
CA ILE A 482 13.30 -23.99 3.26
C ILE A 482 12.35 -24.87 2.45
N VAL A 483 11.40 -24.22 1.78
CA VAL A 483 10.47 -24.87 0.85
C VAL A 483 10.96 -24.60 -0.57
N PRO A 484 11.20 -25.65 -1.39
CA PRO A 484 11.69 -25.46 -2.75
C PRO A 484 10.66 -24.70 -3.59
N LEU A 485 11.15 -23.71 -4.33
CA LEU A 485 10.39 -22.98 -5.34
C LEU A 485 10.81 -23.44 -6.74
N ASP A 486 9.93 -23.22 -7.73
CA ASP A 486 10.30 -23.35 -9.14
C ASP A 486 11.47 -22.40 -9.45
N ASP A 487 12.51 -22.87 -10.14
CA ASP A 487 13.71 -22.06 -10.40
C ASP A 487 13.39 -20.77 -11.16
N ARG A 488 12.36 -20.76 -12.02
CA ARG A 488 11.95 -19.54 -12.74
C ARG A 488 11.39 -18.49 -11.78
N ILE A 489 10.69 -18.94 -10.74
CA ILE A 489 10.14 -18.08 -9.69
C ILE A 489 11.26 -17.61 -8.76
N ARG A 490 12.15 -18.51 -8.34
CA ARG A 490 13.28 -18.18 -7.45
C ARG A 490 14.11 -17.02 -8.01
N HIS A 491 14.32 -17.02 -9.32
CA HIS A 491 15.15 -16.04 -10.02
C HIS A 491 14.37 -14.88 -10.64
N SER A 492 13.05 -14.77 -10.39
CA SER A 492 12.18 -13.79 -11.06
C SER A 492 12.50 -12.33 -10.75
N LEU A 493 13.30 -12.08 -9.70
CA LEU A 493 13.67 -10.75 -9.23
C LEU A 493 15.14 -10.41 -9.48
N ARG A 494 15.90 -11.29 -10.14
CA ARG A 494 17.33 -11.04 -10.38
C ARG A 494 17.57 -9.82 -11.27
N ASP A 495 16.67 -9.61 -12.24
CA ASP A 495 16.79 -8.59 -13.29
C ASP A 495 15.75 -7.45 -13.17
N GLN A 496 14.99 -7.37 -12.06
CA GLN A 496 13.90 -6.39 -11.88
C GLN A 496 14.31 -5.08 -11.21
#